data_AF-A0A934S5C8-F1
#
_entry.id   AF-A0A934S5C8-F1
#
_cell.length_a   1.000
_cell.length_b   1.000
_cell.length_c   1.000
_cell.angle_alpha   90.00
_cell.angle_beta   90.00
_cell.angle_gamma   90.00
#
_symmetry.space_group_name_H-M   'P 1'
#
loop_
_entity.id
_entity.type
_entity.pdbx_description
1 polymer ?
#
loop_
_entity_poly.entity_id
_entity_poly.type
_entity_poly.pdbx_seq_one_letter_code
_entity_poly.pdbx_strand_id
1 'polypeptide(L)'
;MKRRDVEIALKDGLLLATLAREPAPIPLSKVARESGFQLSLVCARIGISERHFRRLFDSGVGINPKEWLRNERMVAARALLREGGPVKEVAHTLGFATPRMMSREFQLFHGVTPTSFQRREHSYAQEARMAAAQ
;
A
#
# COMPACT_ATOMS: atom_id res chain seq x y z
N MET A 1 31.40 7.64 -7.61
CA MET A 1 30.21 6.77 -7.44
C MET A 1 29.06 7.41 -8.20
N LYS A 2 28.71 6.92 -9.40
CA LYS A 2 27.67 7.54 -10.24
C LYS A 2 26.35 7.57 -9.46
N ARG A 3 25.71 8.73 -9.36
CA ARG A 3 24.36 8.86 -8.79
C ARG A 3 23.50 7.83 -9.52
N ARG A 4 22.86 6.93 -8.78
CA ARG A 4 21.78 6.13 -9.35
C ARG A 4 20.64 7.11 -9.54
N ASP A 5 20.48 7.58 -10.76
CA ASP A 5 19.40 8.49 -11.12
C ASP A 5 18.10 7.70 -11.00
N VAL A 6 17.40 7.97 -9.89
CA VAL A 6 16.06 7.46 -9.60
C VAL A 6 15.16 8.65 -9.61
N GLU A 7 14.15 8.60 -10.47
CA GLU A 7 13.11 9.61 -10.56
C GLU A 7 11.82 9.05 -10.01
N ILE A 8 11.08 9.87 -9.27
CA ILE A 8 9.75 9.55 -8.78
C ILE A 8 8.80 10.57 -9.38
N ALA A 9 7.81 10.08 -10.11
CA ALA A 9 6.78 10.90 -10.74
C ALA A 9 5.39 10.43 -10.32
N LEU A 10 4.48 11.38 -10.11
CA LEU A 10 3.05 11.09 -9.95
C LEU A 10 2.39 11.14 -11.32
N LYS A 11 1.81 10.01 -11.76
CA LYS A 11 1.09 9.91 -13.03
C LYS A 11 -0.19 9.13 -12.83
N ASP A 12 -1.33 9.69 -13.25
CA ASP A 12 -2.66 9.07 -13.12
C ASP A 12 -2.97 8.59 -11.68
N GLY A 13 -2.51 9.35 -10.68
CA GLY A 13 -2.66 9.02 -9.26
C GLY A 13 -1.69 7.95 -8.74
N LEU A 14 -0.77 7.45 -9.56
CA LEU A 14 0.23 6.45 -9.19
C LEU A 14 1.61 7.08 -9.05
N LEU A 15 2.31 6.76 -7.96
CA LEU A 15 3.73 7.06 -7.84
C LEU A 15 4.54 6.01 -8.59
N LEU A 16 5.28 6.46 -9.58
CA LEU A 16 6.12 5.64 -10.44
C LEU A 16 7.60 5.94 -10.18
N ALA A 17 8.40 4.90 -9.97
CA ALA A 17 9.85 5.00 -9.90
C ALA A 17 10.46 4.58 -11.23
N THR A 18 11.20 5.48 -11.87
CA THR A 18 12.03 5.18 -13.03
C THR A 18 13.45 4.89 -12.56
N LEU A 19 13.98 3.72 -12.92
CA LEU A 19 15.31 3.27 -12.55
C LEU A 19 16.16 3.12 -13.82
N ALA A 20 17.40 3.62 -13.82
CA ALA A 20 18.29 3.56 -14.99
C ALA A 20 18.53 2.14 -15.57
N ARG A 21 18.22 1.09 -14.81
CA ARG A 21 18.42 -0.32 -15.18
C ARG A 21 17.13 -1.07 -15.51
N GLU A 22 15.98 -0.42 -15.44
CA GLU A 22 14.67 -1.05 -15.69
C GLU A 22 14.05 -0.44 -16.96
N PRO A 23 13.49 -1.24 -17.87
CA PRO A 23 12.95 -0.75 -19.13
C PRO A 23 11.64 0.03 -18.98
N ALA A 24 10.93 -0.12 -17.84
CA ALA A 24 9.66 0.53 -17.58
C ALA A 24 9.58 1.10 -16.15
N PRO A 25 8.87 2.23 -15.93
CA PRO A 25 8.61 2.74 -14.59
C PRO A 25 7.86 1.72 -13.73
N ILE A 26 8.28 1.58 -12.48
CA ILE A 26 7.70 0.62 -11.53
C ILE A 26 6.78 1.37 -10.57
N PRO A 27 5.53 0.94 -10.37
CA PRO A 27 4.67 1.51 -9.33
C PRO A 27 5.29 1.32 -7.94
N LEU A 28 5.47 2.41 -7.20
CA LEU A 28 5.99 2.36 -5.84
C LEU A 28 5.06 1.61 -4.88
N SER A 29 3.75 1.58 -5.14
CA SER A 29 2.78 0.75 -4.40
C SER A 29 3.07 -0.75 -4.53
N LYS A 30 3.50 -1.20 -5.72
CA LYS A 30 3.96 -2.59 -5.94
C LYS A 30 5.23 -2.86 -5.15
N VAL A 31 6.22 -1.96 -5.23
CA VAL A 31 7.48 -2.09 -4.48
C VAL A 31 7.22 -2.12 -2.97
N ALA A 32 6.32 -1.28 -2.47
CA ALA A 32 5.91 -1.24 -1.07
C ALA A 32 5.33 -2.58 -0.60
N ARG A 33 4.43 -3.18 -1.40
CA ARG A 33 3.83 -4.48 -1.11
C ARG A 33 4.87 -5.59 -1.07
N GLU A 34 5.72 -5.68 -2.09
CA GLU A 34 6.80 -6.69 -2.16
C GLU A 34 7.83 -6.52 -1.04
N SER A 35 7.97 -5.31 -0.51
CA SER A 35 8.88 -4.96 0.59
C SER A 35 8.24 -5.07 1.98
N GLY A 36 7.04 -5.66 2.10
CA GLY A 36 6.33 -5.80 3.37
C GLY A 36 6.04 -4.47 4.07
N PHE A 37 5.90 -3.39 3.30
CA PHE A 37 5.71 -2.02 3.79
C PHE A 37 6.83 -1.52 4.73
N GLN A 38 8.07 -1.94 4.49
CA GLN A 38 9.25 -1.44 5.20
C GLN A 38 10.01 -0.43 4.35
N LEU A 39 10.19 0.79 4.87
CA LEU A 39 10.81 1.89 4.12
C LEU A 39 12.25 1.56 3.67
N SER A 40 13.01 0.92 4.54
CA SER A 40 14.40 0.50 4.27
C SER A 40 14.46 -0.49 3.10
N LEU A 41 13.55 -1.47 3.06
CA LEU A 41 13.47 -2.46 1.98
C LEU A 41 12.99 -1.85 0.67
N VAL A 42 12.02 -0.92 0.71
CA VAL A 42 11.62 -0.13 -0.46
C VAL A 42 12.82 0.58 -1.05
N CYS A 43 13.55 1.34 -0.22
CA CYS A 43 14.74 2.09 -0.64
C CYS A 43 15.84 1.18 -1.20
N ALA A 44 16.09 0.02 -0.56
CA ALA A 44 17.03 -0.98 -1.05
C ALA A 44 16.63 -1.53 -2.42
N ARG A 45 15.34 -1.81 -2.64
CA ARG A 45 14.79 -2.36 -3.90
C ARG A 45 14.96 -1.40 -5.08
N ILE A 46 14.75 -0.10 -4.86
CA ILE A 46 14.98 0.95 -5.88
C ILE A 46 16.43 1.46 -5.90
N GLY A 47 17.26 1.05 -4.95
CA GLY A 47 18.70 1.27 -4.95
C GLY A 47 19.16 2.64 -4.47
N ILE A 48 18.40 3.33 -3.62
CA ILE A 48 18.77 4.62 -3.03
C ILE A 48 18.67 4.61 -1.50
N SER A 49 19.24 5.61 -0.84
CA SER A 49 19.14 5.76 0.62
C SER A 49 17.79 6.38 1.03
N GLU A 50 17.36 6.16 2.27
CA GLU A 50 16.15 6.81 2.81
C GLU A 50 16.23 8.34 2.74
N ARG A 51 17.43 8.92 2.93
CA ARG A 51 17.65 10.36 2.78
C ARG A 51 17.37 10.83 1.36
N HIS A 52 17.81 10.08 0.35
CA HIS A 52 17.54 10.43 -1.05
C HIS A 52 16.05 10.26 -1.36
N PHE A 53 15.44 9.17 -0.91
CA PHE A 53 14.01 8.91 -1.11
C PHE A 53 13.13 10.01 -0.49
N ARG A 54 13.44 10.44 0.73
CA ARG A 54 12.75 11.58 1.35
C ARG A 54 12.86 12.85 0.51
N ARG A 55 14.04 13.20 0.02
CA ARG A 55 14.21 14.38 -0.85
C ARG A 55 13.34 14.32 -2.10
N LEU A 56 13.21 13.15 -2.73
CA LEU A 56 12.36 12.96 -3.90
C LEU A 56 10.87 13.12 -3.54
N PHE A 57 10.44 12.62 -2.38
CA PHE A 57 9.07 12.81 -1.88
C PHE A 57 8.78 14.28 -1.56
N ASP A 58 9.71 14.97 -0.90
CA ASP A 58 9.57 16.38 -0.53
C ASP A 58 9.46 17.26 -1.79
N SER A 59 10.21 16.95 -2.86
CA SER A 59 10.19 17.75 -4.10
C SER A 59 9.03 17.42 -5.05
N GLY A 60 8.48 16.20 -5.00
CA GLY A 60 7.58 15.71 -6.05
C GLY A 60 6.24 15.15 -5.59
N VAL A 61 6.05 14.87 -4.29
CA VAL A 61 4.86 14.17 -3.77
C VAL A 61 4.17 14.96 -2.67
N GLY A 62 4.92 15.66 -1.81
CA GLY A 62 4.36 16.54 -0.78
C GLY A 62 3.84 15.82 0.48
N ILE A 63 4.05 14.50 0.61
CA ILE A 63 3.79 13.75 1.85
C ILE A 63 5.05 13.02 2.30
N ASN A 64 5.16 12.76 3.60
CA ASN A 64 6.30 12.05 4.16
C ASN A 64 6.32 10.58 3.68
N PRO A 65 7.47 10.01 3.26
CA PRO A 65 7.59 8.61 2.83
C PRO A 65 6.97 7.57 3.76
N LYS A 66 7.11 7.75 5.09
CA LYS A 66 6.53 6.81 6.06
C LYS A 66 5.01 6.90 6.10
N GLU A 67 4.45 8.09 5.92
CA GLU A 67 3.02 8.30 5.88
C GLU A 67 2.43 7.72 4.60
N TRP A 68 3.05 7.99 3.46
CA TRP A 68 2.70 7.33 2.20
C TRP A 68 2.68 5.81 2.34
N LEU A 69 3.73 5.22 2.93
CA LEU A 69 3.82 3.77 3.09
C LEU A 69 2.72 3.19 3.98
N ARG A 70 2.31 3.92 5.02
CA ARG A 70 1.16 3.57 5.87
C ARG A 70 -0.14 3.63 5.08
N ASN A 71 -0.33 4.65 4.25
CA ASN A 71 -1.52 4.81 3.41
C ASN A 71 -1.63 3.67 2.39
N GLU A 72 -0.53 3.34 1.69
CA GLU A 72 -0.49 2.20 0.75
C GLU A 72 -0.82 0.88 1.45
N ARG A 73 -0.34 0.70 2.68
CA ARG A 73 -0.66 -0.49 3.49
C ARG A 73 -2.14 -0.58 3.83
N MET A 74 -2.80 0.56 4.08
CA MET A 74 -4.24 0.61 4.34
C MET A 74 -5.08 0.41 3.09
N VAL A 75 -4.61 0.87 1.92
CA VAL A 75 -5.22 0.54 0.62
C VAL A 75 -5.14 -0.97 0.36
N ALA A 76 -3.97 -1.57 0.58
CA ALA A 76 -3.79 -3.02 0.44
C ALA A 76 -4.65 -3.82 1.44
N ALA A 77 -4.76 -3.38 2.70
CA ALA A 77 -5.64 -3.98 3.68
C ALA A 77 -7.10 -3.99 3.23
N ARG A 78 -7.59 -2.88 2.69
CA ARG A 78 -8.97 -2.78 2.21
C ARG A 78 -9.24 -3.75 1.05
N ALA A 79 -8.29 -3.89 0.13
CA ALA A 79 -8.41 -4.82 -0.99
C ALA A 79 -8.50 -6.28 -0.51
N LEU A 80 -7.57 -6.71 0.34
CA LEU A 80 -7.54 -8.08 0.88
C LEU A 80 -8.76 -8.40 1.75
N LEU A 81 -9.25 -7.43 2.53
CA LEU A 81 -10.44 -7.62 3.35
C LEU A 81 -11.69 -7.78 2.48
N ARG A 82 -11.80 -7.03 1.36
CA ARG A 82 -12.91 -7.16 0.41
C ARG A 82 -12.96 -8.55 -0.23
N GLU A 83 -11.82 -9.18 -0.44
CA GLU A 83 -11.72 -10.57 -0.94
C GLU A 83 -12.21 -11.61 0.09
N GLY A 84 -12.51 -11.20 1.33
CA GLY A 84 -13.05 -12.07 2.37
C GLY A 84 -12.00 -12.78 3.23
N GLY A 85 -10.72 -12.41 3.12
CA GLY A 85 -9.64 -13.02 3.89
C GLY A 85 -9.80 -12.80 5.41
N PRO A 86 -9.47 -13.78 6.29
CA PRO A 86 -9.53 -13.59 7.73
C PRO A 86 -8.67 -12.39 8.18
N VAL A 87 -9.22 -11.52 9.03
CA VAL A 87 -8.52 -10.30 9.52
C VAL A 87 -7.11 -10.60 10.06
N LYS A 88 -6.95 -11.75 10.74
CA LYS A 88 -5.65 -12.21 11.28
C LYS A 88 -4.64 -12.47 10.17
N GLU A 89 -5.06 -13.14 9.10
CA GLU A 89 -4.21 -13.46 7.96
C GLU A 89 -3.85 -12.20 7.19
N VAL A 90 -4.83 -11.32 6.92
CA VAL A 90 -4.58 -10.02 6.27
C VAL A 90 -3.55 -9.20 7.05
N ALA A 91 -3.67 -9.14 8.38
CA ALA A 91 -2.70 -8.43 9.21
C ALA A 91 -1.29 -9.03 9.05
N HIS A 92 -1.16 -10.36 9.07
CA HIS A 92 0.10 -11.05 8.89
C HIS A 92 0.71 -10.82 7.49
N THR A 93 -0.09 -10.97 6.43
CA THR A 93 0.31 -10.73 5.03
C THR A 93 0.83 -9.32 4.83
N LEU A 94 0.25 -8.33 5.51
CA LEU A 94 0.70 -6.95 5.43
C LEU A 94 1.87 -6.64 6.35
N GLY A 95 2.37 -7.60 7.13
CA GLY A 95 3.54 -7.48 8.02
C GLY A 95 3.24 -6.88 9.40
N PHE A 96 1.99 -6.88 9.87
CA PHE A 96 1.68 -6.37 11.20
C PHE A 96 2.10 -7.37 12.27
N ALA A 97 2.70 -6.89 13.36
CA ALA A 97 3.07 -7.75 14.48
C ALA A 97 1.85 -8.38 15.15
N THR A 98 0.71 -7.69 15.16
CA THR A 98 -0.55 -8.24 15.68
C THR A 98 -1.76 -7.78 14.85
N PRO A 99 -2.85 -8.58 14.78
CA PRO A 99 -4.10 -8.16 14.16
C PRO A 99 -4.69 -6.90 14.79
N ARG A 100 -4.51 -6.70 16.11
CA ARG A 100 -5.00 -5.52 16.82
C ARG A 100 -4.37 -4.22 16.32
N MET A 101 -3.06 -4.23 16.01
CA MET A 101 -2.37 -3.06 15.45
C MET A 101 -2.95 -2.70 14.08
N MET A 102 -3.12 -3.69 13.21
CA MET A 102 -3.75 -3.51 11.90
C MET A 102 -5.16 -2.95 12.05
N SER A 103 -5.99 -3.52 12.93
CA SER A 103 -7.39 -3.09 13.12
C SER A 103 -7.50 -1.66 13.60
N ARG A 104 -6.62 -1.23 14.51
CA ARG A 104 -6.57 0.16 14.98
C ARG A 104 -6.22 1.11 13.83
N GLU A 105 -5.18 0.78 13.06
CA GLU A 105 -4.75 1.63 11.96
C GLU A 105 -5.80 1.70 10.84
N PHE A 106 -6.42 0.55 10.53
CA PHE A 106 -7.50 0.45 9.56
C PHE A 106 -8.71 1.31 9.95
N GLN A 107 -9.11 1.27 11.23
CA GLN A 107 -10.21 2.10 11.72
C GLN A 107 -9.89 3.60 11.68
N LEU A 108 -8.65 3.98 12.04
CA LEU A 108 -8.22 5.38 11.95
C LEU A 108 -8.23 5.89 10.50
N PHE A 109 -7.85 5.04 9.54
CA PHE A 109 -7.74 5.43 8.15
C PHE A 109 -9.07 5.37 7.39
N HIS A 110 -9.88 4.32 7.60
CA HIS A 110 -11.13 4.08 6.86
C HIS A 110 -12.40 4.45 7.64
N GLY A 111 -12.29 4.80 8.92
CA GLY A 111 -13.44 5.16 9.77
C GLY A 111 -14.29 3.99 10.25
N VAL A 112 -13.96 2.75 9.86
CA VAL A 112 -14.71 1.53 10.23
C VAL A 112 -13.75 0.41 10.63
N THR A 113 -14.20 -0.52 11.48
CA THR A 113 -13.38 -1.68 11.83
C THR A 113 -13.27 -2.66 10.65
N PRO A 114 -12.18 -3.44 10.55
CA PRO A 114 -12.03 -4.45 9.49
C PRO A 114 -13.20 -5.42 9.40
N THR A 115 -13.67 -5.94 10.54
CA THR A 115 -14.80 -6.87 10.60
C THR A 115 -16.11 -6.22 10.17
N SER A 116 -16.35 -4.97 10.54
CA SER A 116 -17.54 -4.24 10.07
C SER A 116 -17.49 -4.00 8.56
N PHE A 117 -16.31 -3.61 8.06
CA PHE A 117 -16.06 -3.44 6.63
C PHE A 117 -16.35 -4.74 5.86
N GLN A 118 -15.77 -5.87 6.26
CA GLN A 118 -16.01 -7.16 5.60
C GLN A 118 -17.48 -7.54 5.60
N ARG A 119 -18.16 -7.38 6.74
CA ARG A 119 -19.60 -7.70 6.83
C ARG A 119 -20.44 -6.92 5.82
N ARG A 120 -20.14 -5.63 5.63
CA ARG A 120 -20.82 -4.78 4.63
C ARG A 120 -20.53 -5.25 3.21
N GLU A 121 -19.25 -5.47 2.88
CA GLU A 121 -18.85 -5.92 1.55
C GLU A 121 -19.45 -7.31 1.21
N HIS A 122 -19.53 -8.23 2.18
CA HIS A 122 -20.21 -9.51 2.01
C HIS A 122 -21.72 -9.36 1.78
N SER A 123 -22.40 -8.46 2.50
CA SER A 123 -23.84 -8.17 2.27
C SER A 123 -24.08 -7.70 0.84
N TYR A 124 -23.31 -6.71 0.39
CA TYR A 124 -23.42 -6.18 -0.97
C TYR A 124 -23.12 -7.24 -2.03
N ALA A 125 -22.13 -8.10 -1.80
CA ALA A 125 -21.84 -9.19 -2.71
C ALA A 125 -22.96 -10.25 -2.75
N GLN A 126 -23.65 -10.51 -1.63
CA GLN A 126 -24.81 -11.41 -1.59
C GLN A 126 -26.01 -10.82 -2.33
N GLU A 127 -26.34 -9.56 -2.05
CA GLU A 127 -27.45 -8.83 -2.70
C GLU A 127 -27.25 -8.74 -4.22
N ALA A 128 -26.04 -8.38 -4.67
CA ALA A 128 -25.73 -8.31 -6.10
C ALA A 128 -25.85 -9.67 -6.81
N ARG A 129 -25.46 -10.77 -6.14
CA ARG A 129 -25.63 -12.13 -6.67
C ARG A 129 -27.10 -12.53 -6.78
N MET A 130 -27.92 -12.16 -5.81
CA MET A 130 -29.37 -12.42 -5.85
C MET A 130 -30.04 -11.63 -6.96
N ALA A 131 -29.70 -10.36 -7.14
CA ALA A 131 -30.25 -9.52 -8.21
C ALA A 131 -29.84 -10.00 -9.62
N ALA A 132 -28.64 -10.56 -9.78
CA ALA A 132 -28.17 -11.12 -11.05
C ALA A 132 -28.76 -12.51 -11.38
N ALA A 133 -29.42 -13.17 -10.41
CA ALA A 133 -30.06 -14.47 -10.57
C ALA A 133 -31.58 -14.37 -10.85
N GLN A 134 -32.11 -13.14 -10.92
CA GLN A 134 -33.50 -12.81 -11.26
C GLN A 134 -33.58 -12.33 -12.71
#